data_AF-A0AAE1W2H7-F1
#
_entry.id   AF-A0AAE1W2H7-F1
#
_cell.length_a   1.000
_cell.length_b   1.000
_cell.length_c   1.000
_cell.angle_alpha   90.00
_cell.angle_beta   90.00
_cell.angle_gamma   90.00
#
_symmetry.space_group_name_H-M   'P 1'
#
loop_
_entity.id
_entity.type
_entity.pdbx_description
1 polymer ?
#
loop_
_entity_poly.entity_id
_entity_poly.type
_entity_poly.pdbx_seq_one_letter_code
_entity_poly.pdbx_strand_id
1 'polypeptide(L)'
;MNKRVPKNCSFLIYLTSKENEPLRDYMQRFIEAVHEVPHINHELLASIIQQNLLPGRFKESIAGKPPSTMEDLLMRSQKYIRIEESNSSDPSPGVKRKGREEEKEPRKKEERKHVPPTGFTYYTPLNASRGEILIVAEQQGLINQRPRKMKITPKG
;
A
#
# COMPACT_ATOMS: atom_id res chain seq x y z
N MET A 1 6.89 19.07 43.96
CA MET A 1 5.91 18.12 43.40
C MET A 1 5.48 18.64 42.03
N ASN A 2 5.95 18.02 40.94
CA ASN A 2 5.54 18.40 39.58
C ASN A 2 4.14 17.84 39.34
N LYS A 3 3.11 18.68 39.51
CA LYS A 3 1.73 18.32 39.19
C LYS A 3 1.62 18.25 37.65
N ARG A 4 1.72 17.05 37.08
CA ARG A 4 1.39 16.85 35.66
C ARG A 4 -0.11 17.08 35.50
N VAL A 5 -0.49 18.08 34.73
CA VAL A 5 -1.89 18.30 34.34
C VAL A 5 -2.31 17.09 33.49
N PRO A 6 -3.45 16.44 33.78
CA PRO A 6 -3.95 15.34 32.97
C PRO A 6 -4.13 15.79 31.52
N LYS A 7 -3.60 15.02 30.57
CA LYS A 7 -3.86 15.26 29.16
C LYS A 7 -5.24 14.70 28.81
N ASN A 8 -6.06 15.51 28.16
CA ASN A 8 -7.40 15.12 27.71
C ASN A 8 -7.35 14.63 26.26
N CYS A 9 -8.37 13.90 25.80
CA CYS A 9 -8.46 13.41 24.41
C CYS A 9 -8.27 14.51 23.35
N SER A 10 -8.62 15.76 23.67
CA SER A 10 -8.37 16.93 22.80
C SER A 10 -6.90 17.10 22.42
N PHE A 11 -5.96 16.71 23.30
CA PHE A 11 -4.53 16.74 23.00
C PHE A 11 -4.17 15.85 21.81
N LEU A 12 -4.80 14.68 21.69
CA LEU A 12 -4.53 13.73 20.62
C LEU A 12 -4.96 14.27 19.26
N ILE A 13 -6.06 15.02 19.19
CA ILE A 13 -6.55 15.63 17.94
C ILE A 13 -5.49 16.53 17.31
N TYR A 14 -4.62 17.15 18.11
CA TYR A 14 -3.55 18.03 17.61
C TYR A 14 -2.26 17.29 17.21
N LEU A 15 -2.16 15.98 17.45
CA LEU A 15 -0.99 15.18 17.08
C LEU A 15 -1.07 14.76 15.62
N THR A 16 -0.98 15.72 14.72
CA THR A 16 -0.93 15.46 13.28
C THR A 16 0.45 14.94 12.86
N SER A 17 0.44 14.10 11.82
CA SER A 17 1.64 13.68 11.10
C SER A 17 2.20 14.86 10.29
N LYS A 18 3.53 15.03 10.28
CA LYS A 18 4.21 16.15 9.60
C LYS A 18 4.72 15.75 8.21
N GLU A 19 4.88 16.71 7.30
CA GLU A 19 5.16 16.47 5.86
C GLU A 19 6.45 15.72 5.52
N ASN A 20 7.35 15.47 6.47
CA ASN A 20 8.55 14.64 6.26
C ASN A 20 8.83 13.75 7.48
N GLU A 21 7.80 13.45 8.26
CA GLU A 21 7.93 12.61 9.44
C GLU A 21 7.74 11.14 9.04
N PRO A 22 8.72 10.26 9.29
CA PRO A 22 8.56 8.83 9.09
C PRO A 22 7.37 8.29 9.88
N LEU A 23 6.68 7.30 9.33
CA LEU A 23 5.50 6.72 10.00
C LEU A 23 5.85 6.19 11.40
N ARG A 24 7.07 5.64 11.56
CA ARG A 24 7.60 5.17 12.84
C ARG A 24 7.56 6.25 13.91
N ASP A 25 8.08 7.44 13.58
CA ASP A 25 8.22 8.54 14.53
C ASP A 25 6.86 9.12 14.90
N TYR A 26 5.97 9.27 13.91
CA TYR A 26 4.59 9.66 14.15
C TYR A 26 3.88 8.69 15.09
N MET A 27 3.95 7.39 14.81
CA MET A 27 3.28 6.36 15.62
C MET A 27 3.84 6.32 17.04
N GLN A 28 5.15 6.48 17.22
CA GLN A 28 5.77 6.58 18.55
C GLN A 28 5.15 7.73 19.37
N ARG A 29 5.09 8.94 18.80
CA ARG A 29 4.47 10.11 19.47
C ARG A 29 2.99 9.87 19.77
N PHE A 30 2.27 9.26 18.84
CA PHE A 30 0.84 8.99 18.99
C PHE A 30 0.57 8.00 20.14
N ILE A 31 1.34 6.90 20.21
CA ILE A 31 1.20 5.88 21.25
C ILE A 31 1.53 6.45 22.63
N GLU A 32 2.65 7.16 22.75
CA GLU A 32 3.05 7.83 23.99
C GLU A 32 1.94 8.76 24.50
N ALA A 33 1.36 9.56 23.60
CA ALA A 33 0.28 10.46 23.96
C ALA A 33 -1.00 9.73 24.35
N VAL A 34 -1.35 8.63 23.67
CA VAL A 34 -2.51 7.82 24.04
C VAL A 34 -2.34 7.24 25.44
N HIS A 35 -1.14 6.78 25.81
CA HIS A 35 -0.87 6.30 27.16
C HIS A 35 -1.02 7.37 28.25
N GLU A 36 -0.90 8.64 27.90
CA GLU A 36 -1.11 9.76 28.83
C GLU A 36 -2.59 10.16 28.98
N VAL A 37 -3.48 9.65 28.13
CA VAL A 37 -4.91 9.97 28.14
C VAL A 37 -5.71 8.81 28.72
N PRO A 38 -6.34 8.95 29.90
CA PRO A 38 -7.15 7.88 30.49
C PRO A 38 -8.44 7.66 29.69
N HIS A 39 -8.91 6.40 29.65
CA HIS A 39 -10.23 6.00 29.14
C HIS A 39 -10.54 6.36 27.68
N ILE A 40 -9.54 6.40 26.79
CA ILE A 40 -9.82 6.52 25.36
C ILE A 40 -10.53 5.27 24.84
N ASN A 41 -11.69 5.45 24.22
CA ASN A 41 -12.41 4.36 23.57
C ASN A 41 -11.88 4.12 22.15
N HIS A 42 -12.11 2.92 21.62
CA HIS A 42 -11.56 2.50 20.32
C HIS A 42 -12.12 3.30 19.14
N GLU A 43 -13.41 3.66 19.16
CA GLU A 43 -14.03 4.46 18.10
C GLU A 43 -13.43 5.86 18.00
N LEU A 44 -13.21 6.51 19.15
CA LEU A 44 -12.57 7.81 19.22
C LEU A 44 -11.12 7.71 18.74
N LEU A 45 -10.37 6.70 19.19
CA LEU A 45 -9.02 6.43 18.70
C LEU A 45 -8.97 6.31 17.16
N ALA A 46 -9.89 5.54 16.58
CA ALA A 46 -10.00 5.34 15.14
C ALA A 46 -10.32 6.65 14.40
N SER A 47 -11.21 7.48 14.95
CA SER A 47 -11.54 8.78 14.37
C SER A 47 -10.35 9.75 14.41
N ILE A 48 -9.63 9.81 15.53
CA ILE A 48 -8.47 10.68 15.73
C ILE A 48 -7.35 10.28 14.78
N ILE A 49 -6.98 9.00 14.72
CA ILE A 49 -5.90 8.54 13.84
C ILE A 49 -6.23 8.82 12.36
N GLN A 50 -7.48 8.63 11.94
CA GLN A 50 -7.90 8.90 10.56
C GLN A 50 -7.79 10.39 10.21
N GLN A 51 -8.07 11.28 11.18
CA GLN A 51 -7.95 12.74 11.00
C GLN A 51 -6.48 13.20 11.00
N ASN A 52 -5.65 12.62 11.87
CA ASN A 52 -4.28 13.06 12.11
C ASN A 52 -3.27 12.66 11.03
N LEU A 53 -3.57 11.61 10.26
CA LEU A 53 -2.70 11.14 9.20
C LEU A 53 -2.70 12.07 7.98
N LEU A 54 -1.53 12.25 7.36
CA LEU A 54 -1.42 12.86 6.04
C LEU A 54 -1.91 11.91 4.93
N PRO A 55 -2.36 12.43 3.78
CA PRO A 55 -2.70 11.60 2.63
C PRO A 55 -1.56 10.63 2.27
N GLY A 56 -1.91 9.35 2.07
CA GLY A 56 -0.93 8.32 1.76
C GLY A 56 -1.46 6.92 2.02
N ARG A 57 -0.64 5.91 1.67
CA ARG A 57 -1.05 4.49 1.69
C ARG A 57 -1.50 3.99 3.06
N PHE A 58 -0.89 4.50 4.14
CA PHE A 58 -1.32 4.15 5.49
C PHE A 58 -2.68 4.77 5.83
N LYS A 59 -2.89 6.05 5.53
CA LYS A 59 -4.20 6.72 5.71
C LYS A 59 -5.31 6.04 4.91
N GLU A 60 -5.05 5.67 3.67
CA GLU A 60 -5.98 4.90 2.83
C GLU A 60 -6.35 3.56 3.48
N SER A 61 -5.36 2.86 4.05
CA SER A 61 -5.58 1.59 4.75
C SER A 61 -6.43 1.76 6.01
N ILE A 62 -6.20 2.83 6.77
CA ILE A 62 -7.00 3.17 7.95
C ILE A 62 -8.43 3.54 7.56
N ALA A 63 -8.62 4.38 6.53
CA ALA A 63 -9.94 4.78 6.06
C ALA A 63 -10.74 3.60 5.47
N GLY A 64 -10.08 2.68 4.75
CA GLY A 64 -10.73 1.52 4.16
C GLY A 64 -11.17 0.48 5.19
N LYS A 65 -10.42 0.32 6.28
CA LYS A 65 -10.78 -0.54 7.41
C LYS A 65 -10.32 0.10 8.71
N PRO A 66 -11.15 0.91 9.39
CA PRO A 66 -10.77 1.53 10.65
C PRO A 66 -10.26 0.49 11.67
N PRO A 67 -9.22 0.79 12.47
CA PRO A 67 -8.72 -0.14 13.47
C PRO A 67 -9.76 -0.32 14.59
N SER A 68 -10.06 -1.57 14.94
CA SER A 68 -11.01 -1.89 16.02
C SER A 68 -10.37 -1.84 17.40
N THR A 69 -9.04 -1.98 17.47
CA THR A 69 -8.25 -1.97 18.69
C THR A 69 -6.95 -1.20 18.49
N MET A 70 -6.28 -0.86 19.60
CA MET A 70 -4.92 -0.31 19.55
C MET A 70 -3.95 -1.33 18.91
N GLU A 71 -4.10 -2.62 19.22
CA GLU A 71 -3.24 -3.67 18.67
C GLU A 71 -3.35 -3.77 17.15
N ASP A 72 -4.57 -3.71 16.60
CA ASP A 72 -4.79 -3.68 15.15
C ASP A 72 -4.07 -2.50 14.48
N LEU A 73 -4.12 -1.33 15.12
CA LEU A 73 -3.42 -0.13 14.65
C LEU A 73 -1.90 -0.34 14.67
N LEU A 74 -1.36 -0.88 15.75
CA LEU A 74 0.08 -1.15 15.89
C LEU A 74 0.57 -2.17 14.87
N MET A 75 -0.09 -3.31 14.76
CA MET A 75 0.27 -4.37 13.80
C MET A 75 0.25 -3.85 12.37
N ARG A 76 -0.77 -3.05 12.03
CA ARG A 76 -0.85 -2.43 10.71
C ARG A 76 0.22 -1.38 10.50
N SER A 77 0.49 -0.54 11.49
CA SER A 77 1.56 0.47 11.39
C SER A 77 2.92 -0.18 11.14
N GLN A 78 3.25 -1.29 11.82
CA GLN A 78 4.49 -2.03 11.59
C GLN A 78 4.61 -2.55 10.16
N LYS A 79 3.52 -3.04 9.57
CA LYS A 79 3.48 -3.44 8.16
C LYS A 79 3.88 -2.28 7.24
N TYR A 80 3.33 -1.08 7.48
CA TYR A 80 3.61 0.09 6.64
C TYR A 80 4.98 0.73 6.92
N ILE A 81 5.47 0.70 8.16
CA ILE A 81 6.84 1.11 8.51
C ILE A 81 7.86 0.27 7.75
N ARG A 82 7.70 -1.06 7.73
CA ARG A 82 8.59 -1.94 6.95
C ARG A 82 8.54 -1.63 5.45
N ILE A 83 7.36 -1.30 4.91
CA ILE A 83 7.21 -0.90 3.50
C ILE A 83 7.97 0.40 3.22
N GLU A 84 7.81 1.41 4.08
CA GLU A 84 8.50 2.70 3.99
C GLU A 84 10.03 2.53 4.08
N GLU A 85 10.53 1.81 5.09
CA GLU A 85 11.96 1.55 5.30
C GLU A 85 12.58 0.68 4.18
N SER A 86 11.82 -0.26 3.62
CA SER A 86 12.29 -1.06 2.48
C SER A 86 12.42 -0.25 1.19
N ASN A 87 11.66 0.84 1.06
CA ASN A 87 11.70 1.73 -0.10
C ASN A 87 12.78 2.81 0.05
N SER A 88 13.25 3.11 1.26
CA SER A 88 14.36 4.05 1.51
C SER A 88 15.74 3.40 1.42
N SER A 89 15.85 2.09 1.64
CA SER A 89 17.13 1.35 1.57
C SER A 89 17.50 0.85 0.17
N ASP A 90 16.63 1.07 -0.83
CA ASP A 90 16.90 0.68 -2.22
C ASP A 90 16.97 1.95 -3.10
N PRO A 91 18.17 2.45 -3.46
CA PRO A 91 18.29 3.46 -4.50
C PRO A 91 17.99 2.89 -5.90
N SER A 92 17.67 1.59 -6.03
CA SER A 92 17.20 1.01 -7.29
C SER A 92 15.71 1.33 -7.50
N PRO A 93 15.34 1.94 -8.64
CA PRO A 93 13.95 2.16 -8.96
C PRO A 93 13.31 0.81 -9.33
N GLY A 94 12.65 0.16 -8.36
CA GLY A 94 11.53 -0.72 -8.66
C GLY A 94 11.62 -2.15 -8.14
N VAL A 95 11.42 -2.35 -6.85
CA VAL A 95 11.00 -3.66 -6.33
C VAL A 95 9.89 -3.49 -5.28
N LYS A 96 8.64 -3.32 -5.74
CA LYS A 96 7.45 -3.55 -4.89
C LYS A 96 7.31 -5.05 -4.65
N ARG A 97 7.98 -5.57 -3.62
CA ARG A 97 7.75 -6.93 -3.10
C ARG A 97 6.31 -7.04 -2.60
N LYS A 98 5.59 -7.97 -3.21
CA LYS A 98 4.21 -8.38 -2.93
C LYS A 98 4.20 -9.39 -1.79
N GLY A 99 3.32 -9.18 -0.82
CA GLY A 99 2.91 -10.13 0.23
C GLY A 99 2.34 -9.37 1.41
N ARG A 100 1.19 -9.65 2.00
CA ARG A 100 0.24 -10.76 1.91
C ARG A 100 -1.03 -10.21 2.60
N GLU A 101 -2.16 -10.21 1.90
CA GLU A 101 -3.48 -10.07 2.52
C GLU A 101 -4.34 -11.14 1.83
N GLU A 102 -4.52 -12.25 2.54
CA GLU A 102 -5.53 -13.24 2.25
C GLU A 102 -6.88 -12.60 2.57
N GLU A 103 -7.69 -12.29 1.54
CA GLU A 103 -9.09 -12.69 1.53
C GLU A 103 -9.67 -12.52 0.12
N LYS A 104 -10.30 -13.62 -0.34
CA LYS A 104 -11.27 -13.73 -1.45
C LYS A 104 -10.73 -13.74 -2.89
N GLU A 105 -10.37 -14.95 -3.33
CA GLU A 105 -10.65 -15.38 -4.70
C GLU A 105 -12.18 -15.41 -4.96
N PRO A 106 -12.64 -15.15 -6.21
CA PRO A 106 -12.71 -16.23 -7.19
C PRO A 106 -12.06 -15.88 -8.53
N ARG A 107 -11.09 -16.71 -8.92
CA ARG A 107 -10.77 -17.18 -10.28
C ARG A 107 -11.02 -16.19 -11.44
N LYS A 108 -9.97 -15.45 -11.84
CA LYS A 108 -9.87 -14.90 -13.20
C LYS A 108 -8.83 -15.67 -14.01
N LYS A 109 -9.36 -16.27 -15.09
CA LYS A 109 -8.73 -16.93 -16.23
C LYS A 109 -7.20 -16.81 -16.29
N GLU A 110 -6.58 -17.97 -16.21
CA GLU A 110 -5.21 -18.27 -16.57
C GLU A 110 -4.94 -17.88 -18.04
N GLU A 111 -4.68 -16.59 -18.29
CA GLU A 111 -3.85 -16.20 -19.42
C GLU A 111 -2.49 -16.84 -19.16
N ARG A 112 -2.11 -17.78 -20.04
CA ARG A 112 -0.85 -18.52 -20.01
C ARG A 112 0.28 -17.57 -19.62
N LYS A 113 0.72 -17.64 -18.37
CA LYS A 113 1.89 -16.93 -17.89
C LYS A 113 3.07 -17.52 -18.66
N HIS A 114 3.61 -16.77 -19.63
CA HIS A 114 4.96 -17.03 -20.10
C HIS A 114 5.86 -16.87 -18.88
N VAL A 115 6.38 -18.00 -18.41
CA VAL A 115 7.38 -18.02 -17.35
C VAL A 115 8.66 -17.43 -17.97
N PRO A 116 9.28 -16.41 -17.36
CA PRO A 116 10.58 -15.94 -17.84
C PRO A 116 11.58 -17.10 -17.79
N PRO A 117 12.46 -17.23 -18.80
CA PRO A 117 13.55 -18.18 -18.74
C PRO A 117 14.29 -18.06 -17.40
N THR A 118 14.63 -19.21 -16.83
CA THR A 118 15.26 -19.36 -15.51
C THR A 118 16.40 -18.37 -15.35
N GLY A 119 16.28 -17.46 -14.37
CA GLY A 119 17.29 -16.43 -14.06
C GLY A 119 16.77 -14.99 -14.04
N PHE A 120 15.61 -14.71 -14.65
CA PHE A 120 15.02 -13.37 -14.64
C PHE A 120 13.78 -13.30 -13.74
N THR A 121 13.88 -12.51 -12.67
CA THR A 121 12.77 -12.27 -11.73
C THR A 121 11.81 -11.16 -12.19
N TYR A 122 12.14 -10.45 -13.26
CA TYR A 122 11.31 -9.41 -13.88
C TYR A 122 11.62 -9.26 -15.37
N TYR A 123 10.64 -8.78 -16.15
CA TYR A 123 10.83 -8.39 -17.54
C TYR A 123 11.12 -6.88 -17.61
N THR A 124 12.02 -6.50 -18.51
CA THR A 124 12.17 -5.09 -18.90
C THR A 124 10.86 -4.64 -19.55
N PRO A 125 10.24 -3.52 -19.11
CA PRO A 125 9.07 -2.99 -19.79
C PRO A 125 9.44 -2.61 -21.22
N LEU A 126 8.47 -2.69 -22.12
CA LEU A 126 8.65 -2.23 -23.49
C LEU A 126 8.97 -0.73 -23.48
N ASN A 127 9.95 -0.34 -24.28
CA ASN A 127 10.36 1.07 -24.46
C ASN A 127 9.39 1.87 -25.35
N ALA A 128 8.41 1.20 -25.96
CA ALA A 128 7.40 1.78 -26.82
C ALA A 128 6.04 1.13 -26.55
N SER A 129 4.97 1.79 -26.98
CA SER A 129 3.63 1.25 -26.86
C SER A 129 3.45 -0.01 -27.73
N ARG A 130 2.49 -0.87 -27.36
CA ARG A 130 2.17 -2.08 -28.14
C ARG A 130 1.77 -1.74 -29.59
N GLY A 131 1.15 -0.58 -29.81
CA GLY A 131 0.77 -0.13 -31.15
C GLY A 131 1.99 0.19 -32.01
N GLU A 132 2.96 0.92 -31.47
CA GLU A 132 4.20 1.26 -32.17
C GLU A 132 5.03 0.02 -32.50
N ILE A 133 5.14 -0.91 -31.55
CA ILE A 133 5.85 -2.18 -31.75
C ILE A 133 5.19 -3.02 -32.84
N LEU A 134 3.85 -3.06 -32.88
CA LEU A 134 3.11 -3.75 -33.93
C LEU A 134 3.41 -3.15 -35.31
N ILE A 135 3.41 -1.82 -35.42
CA ILE A 135 3.71 -1.10 -36.67
C ILE A 135 5.13 -1.42 -37.16
N VAL A 136 6.14 -1.32 -36.27
CA VAL A 136 7.54 -1.61 -36.63
C VAL A 136 7.70 -3.07 -37.04
N ALA A 137 7.09 -4.00 -36.31
CA ALA A 137 7.19 -5.42 -36.62
C ALA A 137 6.50 -5.78 -37.95
N GLU A 138 5.44 -5.08 -38.34
CA GLU A 138 4.84 -5.20 -39.68
C GLU A 138 5.75 -4.68 -40.80
N GLN A 139 6.35 -3.50 -40.61
CA GLN A 139 7.30 -2.92 -41.56
C GLN A 139 8.53 -3.80 -41.77
N GLN A 140 8.99 -4.45 -40.69
CA GLN A 140 10.12 -5.38 -40.69
C GLN A 140 9.75 -6.79 -41.17
N GLY A 141 8.49 -7.05 -41.54
CA GLY A 141 8.02 -8.38 -41.97
C GLY A 141 8.07 -9.45 -40.87
N LEU A 142 8.18 -9.05 -39.60
CA LEU A 142 8.18 -9.97 -38.46
C LEU A 142 6.77 -10.48 -38.14
N ILE A 143 5.74 -9.79 -38.64
CA ILE A 143 4.34 -10.17 -38.47
C ILE A 143 3.73 -10.47 -39.83
N ASN A 144 3.56 -11.76 -40.10
CA ASN A 144 3.01 -12.24 -41.37
C ASN A 144 1.46 -12.37 -41.36
N GLN A 145 0.81 -12.19 -40.20
CA GLN A 145 -0.64 -12.25 -40.07
C GLN A 145 -1.14 -11.44 -38.87
N ARG A 146 -2.18 -10.62 -39.08
CA ARG A 146 -2.87 -9.90 -37.99
C ARG A 146 -3.55 -10.90 -37.03
N PRO A 147 -3.47 -10.68 -35.70
CA PRO A 147 -4.15 -11.54 -34.72
C PRO A 147 -5.65 -11.64 -34.98
N ARG A 148 -6.21 -12.87 -34.93
CA ARG A 148 -7.64 -13.09 -35.13
C ARG A 148 -8.46 -12.57 -33.94
N LYS A 149 -9.66 -12.05 -34.20
CA LYS A 149 -10.61 -11.68 -33.15
C LYS A 149 -10.94 -12.90 -32.29
N MET A 150 -10.82 -12.75 -30.97
CA MET A 150 -11.06 -13.82 -30.01
C MET A 150 -12.56 -14.16 -29.96
N LYS A 151 -12.93 -15.44 -30.05
CA LYS A 151 -14.32 -15.88 -29.89
C LYS A 151 -14.73 -15.75 -28.42
N ILE A 152 -15.67 -14.87 -28.13
CA ILE A 152 -16.25 -14.73 -26.79
C ILE A 152 -17.31 -15.82 -26.65
N THR A 153 -17.04 -16.88 -25.90
CA THR A 153 -18.06 -17.84 -25.52
C THR A 153 -18.82 -17.33 -24.30
N PRO A 154 -20.16 -17.20 -24.35
CA PRO A 154 -20.95 -16.85 -23.18
C PRO A 154 -20.90 -18.02 -22.17
N LYS A 155 -20.79 -17.68 -20.88
CA LYS A 155 -20.93 -18.66 -19.79
C LYS A 155 -22.42 -18.76 -19.45
N GLY A 156 -22.99 -19.95 -19.62
CA GLY A 156 -24.30 -20.31 -19.11
C GLY A 156 -24.32 -20.47 -17.60
#